data_AF-A0A7W0ZN03-F1
#
_entry.id   AF-A0A7W0ZN03-F1
#
_cell.length_a   1.000
_cell.length_b   1.000
_cell.length_c   1.000
_cell.angle_alpha   90.00
_cell.angle_beta   90.00
_cell.angle_gamma   90.00
#
_symmetry.space_group_name_H-M   'P 1'
#
loop_
_entity.id
_entity.type
_entity.pdbx_description
1 polymer ?
#
loop_
_entity_poly.entity_id
_entity_poly.type
_entity_poly.pdbx_seq_one_letter_code
_entity_poly.pdbx_strand_id
1 'polypeptide(L)'
;MSQFDPRNQRYTQPQQWPPAERWDNLQAQAQTAAEASVAERMGFVRKVYALFFVATLFAVGGVALGLSFPPVLSFAFQHPWIMLFVMLGGVMGAQAVRHVPGVNLAALFGFTTLTGVVISPLMYIVGRDNPSSILQAGVLTIGIFGGLTAYVFISKKDFSFLRGMVTTGLIVIVVAALL
;
A
#
# COMPACT_ATOMS: atom_id res chain seq x y z
N MET A 1 -13.68 67.16 23.59
CA MET A 1 -14.50 66.10 22.98
C MET A 1 -13.98 65.88 21.56
N SER A 2 -13.16 64.85 21.36
CA SER A 2 -12.60 64.48 20.05
C SER A 2 -13.67 63.79 19.21
N GLN A 3 -14.04 64.40 18.09
CA GLN A 3 -14.98 63.83 17.13
C GLN A 3 -14.41 62.54 16.53
N PHE A 4 -15.21 61.50 16.55
CA PHE A 4 -14.90 60.19 15.96
C PHE A 4 -14.93 60.34 14.43
N ASP A 5 -13.78 60.15 13.77
CA ASP A 5 -13.67 60.17 12.30
C ASP A 5 -13.75 58.73 11.76
N PRO A 6 -14.87 58.32 11.12
CA PRO A 6 -15.05 56.95 10.63
C PRO A 6 -14.27 56.66 9.33
N ARG A 7 -13.51 57.60 8.77
CA ARG A 7 -12.94 57.49 7.42
C ARG A 7 -11.73 56.58 7.27
N ASN A 8 -11.24 55.93 8.33
CA ASN A 8 -10.00 55.15 8.29
C ASN A 8 -10.13 53.68 8.73
N GLN A 9 -11.31 53.08 8.57
CA GLN A 9 -11.52 51.66 8.81
C GLN A 9 -11.11 50.83 7.58
N ARG A 10 -9.80 50.73 7.33
CA ARG A 10 -9.23 49.68 6.46
C ARG A 10 -9.22 48.34 7.21
N TYR A 11 -10.40 47.85 7.57
CA TYR A 11 -10.56 46.43 7.86
C TYR A 11 -10.70 45.73 6.50
N THR A 12 -9.60 45.15 6.01
CA THR A 12 -9.72 44.05 5.04
C THR A 12 -10.61 43.00 5.69
N GLN A 13 -11.81 42.81 5.15
CA GLN A 13 -12.77 41.84 5.65
C GLN A 13 -12.06 40.49 5.79
N PRO A 14 -12.22 39.77 6.91
CA PRO A 14 -11.70 38.43 7.04
C PRO A 14 -12.28 37.58 5.91
N GLN A 15 -11.45 36.71 5.36
CA GLN A 15 -11.75 35.84 4.24
C GLN A 15 -13.06 35.09 4.50
N GLN A 16 -14.10 35.44 3.75
CA GLN A 16 -15.44 34.88 3.92
C GLN A 16 -15.38 33.37 3.67
N TRP A 17 -15.95 32.57 4.57
CA TRP A 17 -16.01 31.13 4.38
C TRP A 17 -16.71 30.81 3.05
N PRO A 18 -16.23 29.81 2.30
CA PRO A 18 -16.86 29.43 1.05
C PRO A 18 -18.34 29.09 1.29
N PRO A 19 -19.25 29.50 0.36
CA PRO A 19 -20.68 29.22 0.46
C PRO A 19 -20.94 27.73 0.70
N ALA A 20 -22.02 27.38 1.42
CA ALA A 20 -22.43 26.00 1.70
C ALA A 20 -22.45 25.11 0.43
N GLU A 21 -22.89 25.68 -0.70
CA GLU A 21 -22.90 25.04 -2.02
C GLU A 21 -21.52 24.54 -2.48
N ARG A 22 -20.45 25.21 -2.04
CA ARG A 22 -19.06 24.84 -2.32
C ARG A 22 -18.57 23.67 -1.46
N TRP A 23 -19.26 23.32 -0.39
CA TRP A 23 -18.95 22.13 0.40
C TRP A 23 -19.69 20.92 -0.17
N ASP A 24 -20.94 21.12 -0.58
CA ASP A 24 -21.78 20.10 -1.21
C ASP A 24 -21.19 19.62 -2.54
N ASN A 25 -20.66 20.54 -3.36
CA ASN A 25 -20.06 20.17 -4.65
C ASN A 25 -18.67 19.51 -4.52
N LEU A 26 -17.89 19.81 -3.47
CA LEU A 26 -16.61 19.13 -3.17
C LEU A 26 -16.85 17.72 -2.63
N GLN A 27 -17.89 17.52 -1.82
CA GLN A 27 -18.32 16.20 -1.36
C GLN A 27 -18.94 15.38 -2.50
N ALA A 28 -19.74 16.01 -3.37
CA ALA A 28 -20.31 15.36 -4.55
C ALA A 28 -19.25 14.92 -5.58
N GLN A 29 -18.08 15.58 -5.62
CA GLN A 29 -16.95 15.18 -6.47
C GLN A 29 -16.11 14.05 -5.87
N ALA A 30 -16.16 13.82 -4.56
CA ALA A 30 -15.49 12.72 -3.89
C ALA A 30 -16.37 11.45 -3.89
N GLN A 31 -16.75 10.97 -5.09
CA GLN A 31 -17.46 9.70 -5.20
C GLN A 31 -16.54 8.55 -4.77
N THR A 32 -17.01 7.76 -3.82
CA THR A 32 -16.26 6.59 -3.38
C THR A 32 -16.25 5.54 -4.48
N ALA A 33 -15.21 4.71 -4.57
CA ALA A 33 -15.20 3.60 -5.55
C ALA A 33 -16.40 2.64 -5.38
N ALA A 34 -17.05 2.66 -4.21
CA ALA A 34 -18.26 1.92 -3.91
C ALA A 34 -19.55 2.52 -4.51
N GLU A 35 -19.50 3.72 -5.10
CA GLU A 35 -20.62 4.40 -5.77
C GLU A 35 -20.46 4.42 -7.30
N ALA A 36 -19.26 4.16 -7.82
CA ALA A 36 -18.97 4.11 -9.26
C ALA A 36 -19.80 3.05 -10.01
N SER A 37 -19.90 3.14 -11.34
CA SER A 37 -20.59 2.12 -12.14
C SER A 37 -19.89 0.75 -12.05
N VAL A 38 -20.63 -0.34 -12.29
CA VAL A 38 -20.04 -1.70 -12.26
C VAL A 38 -18.85 -1.83 -13.22
N ALA A 39 -18.95 -1.23 -14.41
CA ALA A 39 -17.88 -1.25 -15.40
C ALA A 39 -16.62 -0.54 -14.89
N GLU A 40 -16.76 0.63 -14.25
CA GLU A 40 -15.64 1.37 -13.66
C GLU A 40 -15.01 0.62 -12.49
N ARG A 41 -15.82 0.01 -11.61
CA ARG A 41 -15.32 -0.82 -10.50
C ARG A 41 -14.49 -1.99 -11.01
N MET A 42 -14.99 -2.71 -12.02
CA MET A 42 -14.28 -3.83 -12.62
C MET A 42 -12.98 -3.37 -13.31
N GLY A 43 -13.00 -2.22 -13.98
CA GLY A 43 -11.82 -1.61 -14.57
C GLY A 43 -10.77 -1.23 -13.53
N PHE A 44 -11.18 -0.65 -12.41
CA PHE A 44 -10.32 -0.33 -11.28
C PHE A 44 -9.70 -1.60 -10.66
N VAL A 45 -10.51 -2.61 -10.36
CA VAL A 45 -10.04 -3.88 -9.79
C VAL A 45 -9.00 -4.53 -10.70
N ARG A 46 -9.22 -4.59 -12.01
CA ARG A 46 -8.25 -5.14 -12.96
C ARG A 46 -6.91 -4.40 -12.90
N LYS A 47 -6.93 -3.06 -12.83
CA LYS A 47 -5.71 -2.25 -12.71
C LYS A 47 -4.97 -2.52 -11.39
N VAL A 48 -5.69 -2.59 -10.27
CA VAL A 48 -5.10 -2.88 -8.95
C VAL A 48 -4.44 -4.25 -8.95
N TYR A 49 -5.12 -5.28 -9.45
CA TYR A 49 -4.57 -6.64 -9.53
C TYR A 49 -3.36 -6.74 -10.46
N ALA A 50 -3.42 -6.10 -11.63
CA ALA A 50 -2.28 -6.06 -12.54
C ALA A 50 -1.07 -5.35 -11.91
N LEU A 51 -1.30 -4.21 -11.27
CA LEU A 51 -0.25 -3.46 -10.61
C LEU A 51 0.37 -4.23 -9.44
N PHE A 52 -0.47 -4.88 -8.62
CA PHE A 52 -0.04 -5.76 -7.53
C PHE A 52 0.81 -6.93 -8.04
N PHE A 53 0.37 -7.58 -9.11
CA PHE A 53 1.11 -8.69 -9.71
C PHE A 53 2.49 -8.25 -10.20
N VAL A 54 2.57 -7.14 -10.95
CA VAL A 54 3.85 -6.60 -11.42
C VAL A 54 4.72 -6.18 -10.24
N ALA A 55 4.17 -5.47 -9.25
CA ALA A 55 4.91 -5.08 -8.04
C ALA A 55 5.49 -6.28 -7.29
N THR A 56 4.76 -7.40 -7.26
CA THR A 56 5.22 -8.67 -6.67
C THR A 56 6.39 -9.25 -7.44
N LEU A 57 6.37 -9.22 -8.78
CA LEU A 57 7.51 -9.63 -9.61
C LEU A 57 8.75 -8.77 -9.35
N PHE A 58 8.57 -7.46 -9.15
CA PHE A 58 9.66 -6.56 -8.75
C PHE A 58 10.22 -6.89 -7.37
N ALA A 59 9.38 -7.33 -6.42
CA ALA A 59 9.83 -7.82 -5.12
C ALA A 59 10.61 -9.13 -5.25
N VAL A 60 10.15 -10.08 -6.07
CA VAL A 60 10.90 -11.32 -6.39
C VAL A 60 12.24 -10.98 -7.03
N GLY A 61 12.27 -10.02 -7.96
CA GLY A 61 13.51 -9.49 -8.53
C GLY A 61 14.42 -8.88 -7.46
N GLY A 62 13.87 -8.14 -6.50
CA GLY A 62 14.61 -7.61 -5.36
C GLY A 62 15.25 -8.69 -4.48
N VAL A 63 14.52 -9.78 -4.21
CA VAL A 63 15.09 -10.95 -3.51
C VAL A 63 16.23 -11.55 -4.32
N ALA A 64 16.04 -11.75 -5.63
CA ALA A 64 17.08 -12.28 -6.52
C ALA A 64 18.33 -11.39 -6.52
N LEU A 65 18.17 -10.06 -6.63
CA LEU A 65 19.27 -9.10 -6.51
C LEU A 65 19.98 -9.23 -5.15
N GLY A 66 19.24 -9.27 -4.05
CA GLY A 66 19.81 -9.43 -2.72
C GLY A 66 20.62 -10.73 -2.58
N LEU A 67 20.16 -11.84 -3.17
CA LEU A 67 20.86 -13.13 -3.14
C LEU A 67 22.05 -13.20 -4.11
N SER A 68 21.97 -12.54 -5.28
CA SER A 68 23.01 -12.57 -6.31
C SER A 68 24.21 -11.66 -6.00
N PHE A 69 24.05 -10.66 -5.14
CA PHE A 69 25.12 -9.72 -4.78
C PHE A 69 25.53 -9.88 -3.30
N PRO A 70 26.62 -10.63 -3.00
CA PRO A 70 27.04 -10.90 -1.63
C PRO A 70 27.23 -9.67 -0.74
N PRO A 71 27.77 -8.52 -1.23
CA PRO A 71 27.88 -7.31 -0.41
C PRO A 71 26.54 -6.73 0.01
N VAL A 72 25.51 -6.84 -0.83
CA VAL A 72 24.14 -6.37 -0.52
C VAL A 72 23.52 -7.29 0.53
N LEU A 73 23.66 -8.60 0.36
CA LEU A 73 23.17 -9.60 1.31
C LEU A 73 23.78 -9.42 2.69
N SER A 74 25.11 -9.29 2.76
CA SER A 74 25.84 -9.16 4.02
C SER A 74 25.50 -7.83 4.71
N PHE A 75 25.39 -6.74 3.97
CA PHE A 75 24.96 -5.45 4.51
C PHE A 75 23.54 -5.53 5.11
N ALA A 76 22.59 -6.09 4.36
CA ALA A 76 21.21 -6.25 4.82
C ALA A 76 21.12 -7.14 6.07
N PHE A 77 21.94 -8.18 6.15
CA PHE A 77 22.02 -9.08 7.30
C PHE A 77 22.68 -8.42 8.53
N GLN A 78 23.77 -7.68 8.34
CA GLN A 78 24.55 -7.07 9.43
C GLN A 78 23.90 -5.81 10.01
N HIS A 79 23.09 -5.10 9.22
CA HIS A 79 22.51 -3.82 9.61
C HIS A 79 20.97 -3.80 9.54
N PRO A 80 20.26 -4.67 10.30
CA PRO A 80 18.80 -4.76 10.25
C PRO A 80 18.10 -3.44 10.61
N TRP A 81 18.68 -2.66 11.53
CA TRP A 81 18.15 -1.33 11.88
C TRP A 81 18.24 -0.34 10.73
N ILE A 82 19.34 -0.36 9.96
CA ILE A 82 19.47 0.49 8.77
C ILE A 82 18.43 0.07 7.73
N MET A 83 18.26 -1.23 7.50
CA MET A 83 17.25 -1.75 6.58
C MET A 83 15.83 -1.34 7.00
N LEU A 84 15.54 -1.33 8.30
CA LEU A 84 14.27 -0.83 8.83
C LEU A 84 14.06 0.66 8.55
N PHE A 85 15.07 1.51 8.79
CA PHE A 85 14.97 2.95 8.47
C PHE A 85 14.86 3.21 6.97
N VAL A 86 15.58 2.43 6.16
CA VAL A 86 15.48 2.47 4.69
C VAL A 86 14.06 2.09 4.24
N MET A 87 13.42 1.11 4.88
CA MET A 87 12.05 0.72 4.58
C MET A 87 11.04 1.78 5.03
N LEU A 88 11.23 2.40 6.20
CA LEU A 88 10.42 3.51 6.67
C LEU A 88 10.55 4.75 5.75
N GLY A 89 11.78 5.13 5.40
CA GLY A 89 12.04 6.23 4.47
C GLY A 89 11.49 5.91 3.07
N GLY A 90 11.64 4.68 2.61
CA GLY A 90 11.13 4.20 1.33
C GLY A 90 9.60 4.28 1.24
N VAL A 91 8.88 3.82 2.28
CA VAL A 91 7.41 3.91 2.29
C VAL A 91 6.94 5.36 2.40
N MET A 92 7.58 6.19 3.24
CA MET A 92 7.25 7.60 3.33
C MET A 92 7.50 8.34 2.01
N GLY A 93 8.62 8.05 1.33
CA GLY A 93 8.93 8.59 0.02
C GLY A 93 7.92 8.16 -1.05
N ALA A 94 7.59 6.87 -1.11
CA ALA A 94 6.57 6.35 -2.04
C ALA A 94 5.20 6.98 -1.78
N GLN A 95 4.82 7.19 -0.51
CA GLN A 95 3.59 7.87 -0.14
C GLN A 95 3.59 9.35 -0.53
N ALA A 96 4.73 10.05 -0.39
CA ALA A 96 4.85 11.46 -0.74
C ALA A 96 4.61 11.70 -2.25
N VAL A 97 5.06 10.78 -3.10
CA VAL A 97 4.94 10.91 -4.57
C VAL A 97 3.72 10.19 -5.16
N ARG A 98 2.82 9.62 -4.34
CA ARG A 98 1.73 8.75 -4.82
C ARG A 98 0.75 9.42 -5.80
N HIS A 99 0.62 10.75 -5.71
CA HIS A 99 -0.27 11.54 -6.58
C HIS A 99 0.45 12.11 -7.81
N VAL A 100 1.76 11.91 -7.95
CA VAL A 100 2.54 12.37 -9.10
C VAL A 100 2.51 11.27 -10.17
N PRO A 101 1.82 11.46 -11.30
CA PRO A 101 1.68 10.42 -12.32
C PRO A 101 3.05 10.00 -12.88
N GLY A 102 3.24 8.70 -13.09
CA GLY A 102 4.49 8.12 -13.59
C GLY A 102 5.54 7.92 -12.50
N VAL A 103 5.82 8.96 -11.70
CA VAL A 103 6.73 8.86 -10.54
C VAL A 103 6.17 7.92 -9.48
N ASN A 104 4.86 7.93 -9.27
CA ASN A 104 4.19 7.01 -8.35
C ASN A 104 4.44 5.53 -8.67
N LEU A 105 4.44 5.15 -9.95
CA LEU A 105 4.72 3.77 -10.39
C LEU A 105 6.20 3.43 -10.20
N ALA A 106 7.10 4.33 -10.56
CA ALA A 106 8.53 4.14 -10.33
C ALA A 106 8.85 3.99 -8.83
N ALA A 107 8.22 4.81 -7.98
CA ALA A 107 8.36 4.74 -6.54
C ALA A 107 7.76 3.45 -5.96
N LEU A 108 6.61 3.01 -6.48
CA LEU A 108 6.00 1.74 -6.09
C LEU A 108 6.93 0.56 -6.40
N PHE A 109 7.40 0.44 -7.65
CA PHE A 109 8.24 -0.66 -8.08
C PHE A 109 9.63 -0.62 -7.44
N GLY A 110 10.21 0.58 -7.28
CA GLY A 110 11.48 0.76 -6.56
C GLY A 110 11.35 0.35 -5.09
N PHE A 111 10.28 0.75 -4.43
CA PHE A 111 10.00 0.37 -3.05
C PHE A 111 9.74 -1.14 -2.90
N THR A 112 9.02 -1.77 -3.83
CA THR A 112 8.76 -3.21 -3.76
C THR A 112 10.01 -4.03 -4.03
N THR A 113 10.87 -3.60 -4.95
CA THR A 113 12.21 -4.20 -5.14
C THR A 113 13.08 -4.04 -3.90
N LEU A 114 13.12 -2.85 -3.29
CA LEU A 114 13.82 -2.62 -2.03
C LEU A 114 13.32 -3.56 -0.92
N THR A 115 12.01 -3.73 -0.82
CA THR A 115 11.38 -4.67 0.11
C THR A 115 11.87 -6.10 -0.13
N GLY A 116 11.99 -6.51 -1.41
CA GLY A 116 12.59 -7.80 -1.78
C GLY A 116 14.03 -7.97 -1.30
N VAL A 117 14.87 -6.93 -1.45
CA VAL A 117 16.26 -6.93 -0.96
C VAL A 117 16.29 -7.05 0.58
N VAL A 118 15.41 -6.36 1.29
CA VAL A 118 15.30 -6.47 2.76
C VAL A 118 14.93 -7.89 3.20
N ILE A 119 14.12 -8.61 2.42
CA ILE A 119 13.69 -9.99 2.70
C ILE A 119 14.77 -11.02 2.32
N SER A 120 15.74 -10.66 1.48
CA SER A 120 16.73 -11.62 0.95
C SER A 120 17.55 -12.37 2.01
N PRO A 121 17.96 -11.79 3.17
CA PRO A 121 18.67 -12.55 4.19
C PRO A 121 17.82 -13.66 4.81
N LEU A 122 16.51 -13.43 4.98
CA LEU A 122 15.57 -14.46 5.44
C LEU A 122 15.49 -15.60 4.42
N MET A 123 15.38 -15.27 3.13
CA MET A 123 15.37 -16.26 2.06
C MET A 123 16.68 -17.06 1.98
N TYR A 124 17.82 -16.42 2.25
CA TYR A 124 19.11 -17.10 2.31
C TYR A 124 19.16 -18.15 3.44
N ILE A 125 18.66 -17.80 4.63
CA ILE A 125 18.63 -18.72 5.79
C ILE A 125 17.71 -19.91 5.50
N VAL A 126 16.45 -19.65 5.12
CA VAL A 126 15.46 -20.71 4.83
C VAL A 126 15.91 -21.59 3.66
N GLY A 127 16.50 -20.97 2.64
CA GLY A 127 17.01 -21.67 1.46
C GLY A 127 18.21 -22.56 1.76
N ARG A 128 19.01 -22.25 2.79
CA ARG A 128 20.13 -23.10 3.22
C ARG A 128 19.64 -24.41 3.85
N ASP A 129 18.57 -24.34 4.63
CA ASP A 129 18.02 -25.50 5.33
C ASP A 129 17.17 -26.36 4.40
N ASN A 130 16.25 -25.74 3.64
CA ASN A 130 15.35 -26.45 2.73
C ASN A 130 15.06 -25.61 1.48
N PRO A 131 15.89 -25.69 0.41
CA PRO A 131 15.72 -24.88 -0.80
C PRO A 131 14.35 -25.06 -1.48
N SER A 132 13.81 -26.28 -1.45
CA SER A 132 12.51 -26.62 -2.05
C SER A 132 11.32 -25.92 -1.36
N SER A 133 11.47 -25.56 -0.09
CA SER A 133 10.41 -24.91 0.70
C SER A 133 10.00 -23.55 0.13
N ILE A 134 10.96 -22.81 -0.44
CA ILE A 134 10.71 -21.48 -1.02
C ILE A 134 9.76 -21.59 -2.21
N LEU A 135 10.04 -22.51 -3.15
CA LEU A 135 9.19 -22.74 -4.31
C LEU A 135 7.81 -23.29 -3.91
N GLN A 136 7.77 -24.21 -2.95
CA GLN A 136 6.50 -24.75 -2.45
C GLN A 136 5.62 -23.67 -1.81
N ALA A 137 6.19 -22.84 -0.94
CA ALA A 137 5.48 -21.73 -0.32
C ALA A 137 4.99 -20.71 -1.36
N GLY A 138 5.80 -20.41 -2.37
CA GLY A 138 5.42 -19.53 -3.48
C GLY A 138 4.24 -20.09 -4.28
N VAL A 139 4.29 -21.37 -4.68
CA VAL A 139 3.21 -22.05 -5.41
C VAL A 139 1.92 -22.09 -4.60
N LEU A 140 2.00 -22.41 -3.30
CA LEU A 140 0.84 -22.41 -2.41
C LEU A 140 0.24 -21.01 -2.28
N THR A 141 1.07 -19.98 -2.12
CA THR A 141 0.61 -18.58 -2.01
C THR A 141 -0.12 -18.14 -3.29
N ILE A 142 0.48 -18.39 -4.46
CA ILE A 142 -0.14 -18.07 -5.76
C ILE A 142 -1.43 -18.88 -5.95
N GLY A 143 -1.42 -20.17 -5.62
CA GLY A 143 -2.57 -21.06 -5.75
C GLY A 143 -3.74 -20.63 -4.86
N ILE A 144 -3.48 -20.33 -3.59
CA ILE A 144 -4.50 -19.89 -2.62
C ILE A 144 -5.03 -18.51 -3.02
N PHE A 145 -4.15 -17.53 -3.26
CA PHE A 145 -4.56 -16.17 -3.63
C PHE A 145 -5.32 -16.15 -4.95
N GLY A 146 -4.80 -16.82 -5.98
CA GLY A 146 -5.43 -16.92 -7.29
C GLY A 146 -6.74 -17.69 -7.25
N GLY A 147 -6.78 -18.82 -6.53
CA GLY A 147 -7.98 -19.64 -6.37
C GLY A 147 -9.11 -18.91 -5.65
N LEU A 148 -8.80 -18.24 -4.53
CA LEU A 148 -9.77 -17.39 -3.81
C LEU A 148 -10.25 -16.23 -4.68
N THR A 149 -9.33 -15.56 -5.38
CA THR A 149 -9.67 -14.47 -6.30
C THR A 149 -10.64 -14.95 -7.38
N ALA A 150 -10.33 -16.07 -8.06
CA ALA A 150 -11.20 -16.64 -9.07
C ALA A 150 -12.56 -17.06 -8.51
N TYR A 151 -12.57 -17.66 -7.31
CA TYR A 151 -13.81 -18.06 -6.64
C TYR A 151 -14.72 -16.86 -6.35
N VAL A 152 -14.17 -15.72 -5.91
CA VAL A 152 -14.94 -14.50 -5.68
C VAL A 152 -15.56 -13.99 -7.00
N PHE A 153 -14.79 -13.94 -8.09
CA PHE A 153 -15.30 -13.49 -9.39
C PHE A 153 -16.37 -14.41 -9.99
N ILE A 154 -16.23 -15.73 -9.82
CA ILE A 154 -17.17 -16.72 -10.37
C ILE A 154 -18.43 -16.79 -9.51
N SER A 155 -18.28 -16.86 -8.18
CA SER A 155 -19.41 -17.09 -7.27
C SER A 155 -20.35 -15.90 -7.14
N LYS A 156 -19.84 -14.67 -7.36
CA LYS A 156 -20.59 -13.41 -7.19
C LYS A 156 -21.23 -13.27 -5.80
N LYS A 157 -20.75 -14.02 -4.82
CA LYS A 157 -21.25 -13.99 -3.44
C LYS A 157 -20.66 -12.78 -2.72
N ASP A 158 -21.48 -12.18 -1.87
CA ASP A 158 -21.01 -11.19 -0.90
C ASP A 158 -20.47 -11.91 0.35
N PHE A 159 -19.23 -11.62 0.72
CA PHE A 159 -18.56 -12.16 1.90
C PHE A 159 -18.61 -11.22 3.11
N SER A 160 -19.45 -10.17 3.08
CA SER A 160 -19.62 -9.23 4.18
C SER A 160 -19.92 -9.92 5.53
N PHE A 161 -20.60 -11.07 5.51
CA PHE A 161 -20.86 -11.89 6.70
C PHE A 161 -19.59 -12.43 7.38
N LEU A 162 -18.47 -12.58 6.66
CA LEU A 162 -17.19 -13.04 7.21
C LEU A 162 -16.44 -11.94 7.98
N ARG A 163 -16.85 -10.67 7.87
CA ARG A 163 -16.11 -9.54 8.47
C ARG A 163 -15.85 -9.72 9.97
N GLY A 164 -16.86 -10.18 10.73
CA GLY A 164 -16.71 -10.43 12.16
C GLY A 164 -15.71 -11.55 12.46
N MET A 165 -15.83 -12.67 11.75
CA MET A 165 -14.93 -13.83 11.90
C MET A 165 -13.47 -13.47 11.56
N VAL A 166 -13.24 -12.79 10.44
CA VAL A 166 -11.90 -12.40 9.98
C VAL A 166 -11.26 -11.40 10.95
N THR A 167 -12.04 -10.43 11.46
CA THR A 167 -11.53 -9.44 12.42
C THR A 167 -11.12 -10.10 13.74
N THR A 168 -11.98 -10.96 14.30
CA THR A 168 -11.66 -11.70 15.53
C THR A 168 -10.47 -12.64 15.33
N GLY A 169 -10.43 -13.37 14.20
CA GLY A 169 -9.31 -14.24 13.85
C GLY A 169 -7.98 -13.49 13.76
N LEU A 170 -7.96 -12.29 13.16
CA LEU A 170 -6.78 -11.45 13.09
C LEU A 170 -6.30 -11.03 14.49
N ILE A 171 -7.22 -10.62 15.39
CA ILE A 171 -6.88 -10.26 16.77
C ILE A 171 -6.26 -11.45 17.50
N VAL A 172 -6.86 -12.64 17.37
CA VAL A 172 -6.35 -13.87 18.01
C VAL A 172 -4.94 -14.18 17.54
N ILE A 173 -4.66 -14.09 16.23
CA ILE A 173 -3.31 -14.33 15.68
C ILE A 173 -2.30 -13.33 16.25
N VAL A 174 -2.64 -12.04 16.33
CA VAL A 174 -1.74 -11.01 16.86
C VAL A 174 -1.46 -11.24 18.35
N VAL A 175 -2.49 -11.53 19.15
CA VAL A 175 -2.31 -11.82 20.59
C VAL A 175 -1.49 -13.09 20.77
N ALA A 176 -1.79 -14.15 20.02
CA ALA A 176 -1.04 -15.41 20.08
C ALA A 176 0.43 -15.26 19.64
N ALA A 177 0.74 -14.32 18.74
CA ALA A 177 2.12 -14.03 18.33
C ALA A 177 2.91 -13.21 19.37
N LEU A 178 2.24 -12.55 20.32
CA LEU A 178 2.87 -11.77 21.39
C LEU A 178 3.03 -12.57 22.70
N LEU A 179 2.29 -13.67 22.85
CA LEU A 179 2.40 -14.63 23.95
C LEU A 179 3.54 -15.62 23.69
#